data_AF-A0ABD6EXP5-F1
#
_entry.id   AF-A0ABD6EXP5-F1
#
_cell.length_a   1.000
_cell.length_b   1.000
_cell.length_c   1.000
_cell.angle_alpha   90.00
_cell.angle_beta   90.00
_cell.angle_gamma   90.00
#
_symmetry.space_group_name_H-M   'P 1'
#
loop_
_entity.id
_entity.type
_entity.pdbx_description
1 polymer ?
#
loop_
_entity_poly.entity_id
_entity_poly.type
_entity_poly.pdbx_seq_one_letter_code
_entity_poly.pdbx_strand_id
1 'polypeptide(L)'
;FRTVVYARKFLCTRELEKQKIQRAALRLLSLIPATSIDGQTIRKTLNIFRNMCPLPQSTTDRTLASEILLNAAPDRETLAAFILRSESFNPDNHDVWAFFYDNLKQRRQRDESVSDYRYTRPYFS
;
A
#
# COMPACT_ATOMS: atom_id res chain seq x y z
N PHE A 1 -0.65 -15.57 -9.30
CA PHE A 1 -0.84 -14.75 -10.52
C PHE A 1 -2.29 -14.58 -10.98
N ARG A 2 -3.08 -15.64 -11.26
CA ARG A 2 -4.49 -15.49 -11.70
C ARG A 2 -5.37 -14.70 -10.71
N THR A 3 -5.12 -14.86 -9.41
CA THR A 3 -5.89 -14.20 -8.35
C THR A 3 -5.71 -12.68 -8.31
N VAL A 4 -4.50 -12.17 -8.56
CA VAL A 4 -4.21 -10.72 -8.63
C VAL A 4 -4.97 -10.08 -9.78
N VAL A 5 -4.92 -10.71 -10.97
CA VAL A 5 -5.64 -10.24 -12.15
C VAL A 5 -7.14 -10.19 -11.92
N TYR A 6 -7.69 -11.20 -11.23
CA TYR A 6 -9.10 -11.24 -10.88
C TYR A 6 -9.48 -10.17 -9.86
N ALA A 7 -8.74 -10.05 -8.75
CA ALA A 7 -8.97 -9.05 -7.70
C ALA A 7 -8.92 -7.62 -8.28
N ARG A 8 -7.96 -7.34 -9.17
CA ARG A 8 -7.79 -6.03 -9.83
C ARG A 8 -9.03 -5.56 -10.61
N LYS A 9 -9.84 -6.49 -11.12
CA LYS A 9 -11.08 -6.13 -11.86
C LYS A 9 -12.08 -5.39 -10.96
N PHE A 10 -12.05 -5.65 -9.66
CA PHE A 10 -12.99 -5.08 -8.70
C PHE A 10 -12.49 -3.80 -8.02
N LEU A 11 -11.23 -3.39 -8.27
CA LEU A 11 -10.66 -2.15 -7.74
C LEU A 11 -11.10 -0.92 -8.55
N CYS A 12 -11.47 0.15 -7.84
CA CYS A 12 -12.06 1.39 -8.37
C CYS A 12 -13.24 1.11 -9.32
N THR A 13 -14.16 0.25 -8.91
CA THR A 13 -15.40 -0.01 -9.66
C THR A 13 -16.30 1.22 -9.70
N ARG A 14 -17.11 1.34 -10.76
CA ARG A 14 -18.17 2.36 -10.88
C ARG A 14 -19.50 1.90 -10.28
N GLU A 15 -19.62 0.61 -9.98
CA GLU A 15 -20.85 0.00 -9.49
C GLU A 15 -20.87 -0.04 -7.95
N LEU A 16 -21.86 0.63 -7.36
CA LEU A 16 -21.98 0.77 -5.90
C LEU A 16 -22.08 -0.59 -5.20
N GLU A 17 -22.88 -1.51 -5.75
CA GLU A 17 -23.07 -2.87 -5.22
C GLU A 17 -21.77 -3.68 -5.13
N LYS A 18 -20.78 -3.34 -5.95
CA LYS A 18 -19.48 -4.02 -5.98
C LYS A 18 -18.49 -3.49 -4.95
N GLN A 19 -18.82 -2.46 -4.16
CA GLN A 19 -17.93 -1.95 -3.09
C GLN A 19 -17.58 -3.02 -2.05
N LYS A 20 -18.54 -3.88 -1.67
CA LYS A 20 -18.27 -5.02 -0.77
C LYS A 20 -17.25 -6.00 -1.37
N ILE A 21 -17.35 -6.24 -2.67
CA ILE A 21 -16.42 -7.11 -3.41
C ILE A 21 -15.05 -6.45 -3.53
N GLN A 22 -14.99 -5.14 -3.73
CA GLN A 22 -13.73 -4.39 -3.71
C GLN A 22 -12.99 -4.56 -2.38
N ARG A 23 -13.68 -4.43 -1.25
CA ARG A 23 -13.06 -4.65 0.07
C ARG A 23 -12.50 -6.06 0.21
N ALA A 24 -13.22 -7.08 -0.25
CA ALA A 24 -12.73 -8.45 -0.26
C ALA A 24 -11.49 -8.61 -1.17
N ALA A 25 -11.49 -7.97 -2.34
CA ALA A 25 -10.35 -7.96 -3.24
C ALA A 25 -9.12 -7.28 -2.62
N LEU A 26 -9.30 -6.16 -1.91
CA LEU A 26 -8.23 -5.48 -1.18
C LEU A 26 -7.65 -6.35 -0.06
N ARG A 27 -8.49 -6.99 0.76
CA ARG A 27 -8.03 -7.94 1.79
C ARG A 27 -7.25 -9.10 1.18
N LEU A 28 -7.68 -9.61 0.04
CA LEU A 28 -6.96 -10.68 -0.64
C LEU A 28 -5.61 -10.19 -1.18
N LEU A 29 -5.54 -8.98 -1.73
CA LEU A 29 -4.30 -8.39 -2.21
C LEU A 29 -3.31 -8.07 -1.09
N SER A 30 -3.77 -7.70 0.12
CA SER A 30 -2.88 -7.42 1.24
C SER A 30 -2.14 -8.66 1.77
N LEU A 31 -2.68 -9.86 1.49
CA LEU A 31 -2.08 -11.15 1.84
C LEU A 31 -1.12 -11.69 0.76
N ILE A 32 -1.09 -11.08 -0.43
CA ILE A 32 -0.28 -11.56 -1.55
C ILE A 32 1.14 -11.00 -1.46
N PRO A 33 2.19 -11.80 -1.75
CA PRO A 33 3.57 -11.31 -1.78
C PRO A 33 3.73 -10.12 -2.73
N ALA A 34 4.47 -9.11 -2.29
CA ALA A 34 4.79 -7.90 -3.01
C ALA A 34 5.26 -8.14 -4.45
N THR A 35 6.14 -9.14 -4.64
CA THR A 35 6.71 -9.54 -5.93
C THR A 35 5.67 -10.02 -6.95
N SER A 36 4.46 -10.36 -6.49
CA SER A 36 3.36 -10.81 -7.33
C SER A 36 2.36 -9.70 -7.67
N ILE A 37 2.53 -8.49 -7.13
CA ILE A 37 1.66 -7.34 -7.41
C ILE A 37 2.23 -6.54 -8.59
N ASP A 38 1.46 -6.43 -9.66
CA ASP A 38 1.89 -5.71 -10.86
C ASP A 38 1.62 -4.19 -10.77
N GLY A 39 2.31 -3.42 -11.61
CA GLY A 39 2.21 -1.95 -11.61
C GLY A 39 0.80 -1.42 -11.87
N GLN A 40 -0.04 -2.15 -12.62
CA GLN A 40 -1.44 -1.78 -12.81
C GLN A 40 -2.26 -1.91 -11.52
N THR A 41 -2.02 -2.96 -10.73
CA THR A 41 -2.65 -3.13 -9.42
C THR A 41 -2.19 -2.01 -8.48
N ILE A 42 -0.89 -1.70 -8.44
CA ILE A 42 -0.34 -0.59 -7.65
C ILE A 42 -1.04 0.74 -8.01
N ARG A 43 -1.16 1.06 -9.31
CA ARG A 43 -1.83 2.27 -9.78
C ARG A 43 -3.29 2.37 -9.32
N LYS A 44 -4.05 1.27 -9.42
CA LYS A 44 -5.45 1.27 -8.94
C LYS A 44 -5.54 1.42 -7.42
N THR A 45 -4.65 0.76 -6.68
CA THR A 45 -4.57 0.87 -5.22
C THR A 45 -4.20 2.29 -4.78
N LEU A 46 -3.31 2.98 -5.50
CA LEU A 46 -3.01 4.40 -5.28
C LEU A 46 -4.25 5.30 -5.44
N ASN A 47 -5.07 5.05 -6.47
CA ASN A 47 -6.30 5.79 -6.66
C ASN A 47 -7.29 5.57 -5.51
N ILE A 48 -7.37 4.34 -4.96
CA ILE A 48 -8.18 4.05 -3.77
C ILE A 48 -7.65 4.85 -2.58
N PHE A 49 -6.35 4.74 -2.29
CA PHE A 49 -5.69 5.43 -1.18
C PHE A 49 -5.94 6.95 -1.21
N ARG A 50 -5.82 7.57 -2.39
CA ARG A 50 -6.05 9.01 -2.63
C ARG A 50 -7.52 9.39 -2.78
N ASN A 51 -8.45 8.45 -2.66
CA ASN A 51 -9.88 8.69 -2.88
C ASN A 51 -10.22 9.27 -4.27
N MET A 52 -9.48 8.88 -5.31
CA MET A 52 -9.66 9.32 -6.70
C MET A 52 -10.40 8.30 -7.58
N CYS A 53 -11.02 7.28 -6.98
CA CYS A 53 -11.91 6.39 -7.71
C CYS A 53 -13.22 7.11 -8.08
N PRO A 54 -13.98 6.62 -9.07
CA PRO A 54 -15.29 7.20 -9.43
C PRO A 54 -16.33 7.21 -8.29
N LEU A 55 -16.22 6.24 -7.37
CA LEU A 55 -17.02 6.19 -6.16
C LEU A 55 -16.17 6.59 -4.95
N PRO A 56 -16.75 7.27 -3.95
CA PRO A 56 -16.05 7.60 -2.72
C PRO A 56 -15.59 6.31 -2.01
N GLN A 57 -14.37 6.35 -1.49
CA GLN A 57 -13.70 5.23 -0.83
C GLN A 57 -13.82 5.37 0.68
N SER A 58 -14.21 4.29 1.35
CA SER A 58 -14.28 4.29 2.82
C SER A 58 -12.88 4.35 3.44
N THR A 59 -12.80 4.82 4.69
CA THR A 59 -11.55 4.79 5.48
C THR A 59 -10.93 3.40 5.47
N THR A 60 -11.71 2.34 5.68
CA THR A 60 -11.23 0.95 5.67
C THR A 60 -10.58 0.55 4.34
N ASP A 61 -11.18 0.90 3.21
CA ASP A 61 -10.65 0.56 1.89
C ASP A 61 -9.33 1.32 1.63
N ARG A 62 -9.25 2.57 2.10
CA ARG A 62 -8.04 3.41 2.02
C ARG A 62 -6.92 2.89 2.92
N THR A 63 -7.23 2.42 4.12
CA THR A 63 -6.27 1.77 5.03
C THR A 63 -5.71 0.48 4.43
N LEU A 64 -6.56 -0.39 3.87
CA LEU A 64 -6.11 -1.59 3.16
C LEU A 64 -5.24 -1.26 1.94
N ALA A 65 -5.59 -0.21 1.21
CA ALA A 65 -4.79 0.26 0.10
C ALA A 65 -3.39 0.73 0.55
N SER A 66 -3.31 1.45 1.67
CA SER A 66 -2.03 1.84 2.30
C SER A 66 -1.16 0.62 2.61
N GLU A 67 -1.70 -0.42 3.25
CA GLU A 67 -0.96 -1.65 3.57
C GLU A 67 -0.41 -2.35 2.32
N ILE A 68 -1.24 -2.49 1.28
CA ILE A 68 -0.83 -3.10 0.01
C ILE A 68 0.31 -2.31 -0.61
N LEU A 69 0.23 -0.98 -0.63
CA LEU A 69 1.27 -0.13 -1.21
C LEU A 69 2.58 -0.22 -0.44
N LEU A 70 2.52 -0.20 0.89
CA LEU A 70 3.68 -0.35 1.75
C LEU A 70 4.33 -1.73 1.59
N ASN A 71 3.54 -2.78 1.33
CA ASN A 71 4.06 -4.12 1.06
C ASN A 71 4.63 -4.24 -0.36
N ALA A 72 3.97 -3.66 -1.36
CA ALA A 72 4.33 -3.76 -2.77
C ALA A 72 5.57 -2.92 -3.17
N ALA A 73 6.26 -2.27 -2.23
CA ALA A 73 7.46 -1.48 -2.48
C ALA A 73 8.73 -2.33 -2.24
N PRO A 74 9.29 -3.01 -3.26
CA PRO A 74 10.58 -3.67 -3.14
C PRO A 74 11.74 -2.67 -3.01
N ASP A 75 11.58 -1.45 -3.54
CA ASP A 75 12.52 -0.33 -3.37
C ASP A 75 11.91 0.78 -2.53
N ARG A 76 12.37 0.84 -1.28
CA ARG A 76 11.85 1.64 -0.18
C ARG A 76 11.88 3.16 -0.42
N GLU A 77 12.67 3.63 -1.38
CA GLU A 77 12.82 5.06 -1.66
C GLU A 77 11.82 5.57 -2.70
N THR A 78 11.52 4.81 -3.75
CA THR A 78 10.77 5.35 -4.90
C THR A 78 9.27 5.40 -4.64
N LEU A 79 8.67 4.39 -4.01
CA LEU A 79 7.23 4.40 -3.74
C LEU A 79 6.86 5.36 -2.61
N ALA A 80 7.65 5.42 -1.53
CA ALA A 80 7.44 6.38 -0.46
C ALA A 80 7.62 7.82 -0.96
N ALA A 81 8.68 8.11 -1.73
CA ALA A 81 8.85 9.40 -2.36
C ALA A 81 7.77 9.71 -3.39
N PHE A 82 7.30 8.71 -4.15
CA PHE A 82 6.19 8.87 -5.09
C PHE A 82 4.88 9.18 -4.37
N ILE A 83 4.61 8.54 -3.24
CA ILE A 83 3.42 8.80 -2.41
C ILE A 83 3.51 10.18 -1.76
N LEU A 84 4.67 10.55 -1.19
CA LEU A 84 4.93 11.90 -0.66
C LEU A 84 4.77 12.98 -1.73
N ARG A 85 5.34 12.80 -2.93
CA ARG A 85 5.17 13.73 -4.08
C ARG A 85 3.74 13.81 -4.59
N SER A 86 2.88 12.91 -4.15
CA SER A 86 1.50 12.84 -4.56
C SER A 86 0.50 13.18 -3.48
N GLU A 87 1.02 13.55 -2.31
CA GLU A 87 0.26 14.19 -1.26
C GLU A 87 -0.39 15.44 -1.87
N SER A 88 -1.72 15.54 -1.78
CA SER A 88 -2.41 16.77 -2.12
C SER A 88 -2.02 17.83 -1.09
N PHE A 89 -2.00 19.09 -1.49
CA PHE A 89 -1.70 20.22 -0.60
C PHE A 89 -2.62 20.29 0.64
N ASN A 90 -3.73 19.55 0.62
CA ASN A 90 -4.62 19.33 1.76
C ASN A 90 -5.10 17.86 1.75
N PRO A 91 -4.62 16.99 2.65
CA PRO A 91 -5.07 15.61 2.72
C PRO A 91 -6.48 15.50 3.34
N ASP A 92 -7.48 15.07 2.57
CA ASP A 92 -8.89 15.00 3.03
C ASP A 92 -9.16 14.04 4.21
N ASN A 93 -8.19 13.20 4.59
CA ASN A 93 -8.36 12.23 5.67
C ASN A 93 -7.04 12.07 6.45
N HIS A 94 -6.90 12.85 7.52
CA HIS A 94 -5.69 12.90 8.33
C HIS A 94 -5.37 11.55 8.99
N ASP A 95 -6.37 10.75 9.38
CA ASP A 95 -6.16 9.46 10.03
C ASP A 95 -5.48 8.43 9.11
N VAL A 96 -5.89 8.39 7.84
CA VAL A 96 -5.29 7.50 6.83
C VAL A 96 -3.84 7.88 6.56
N TRP A 97 -3.55 9.17 6.50
CA TRP A 97 -2.18 9.67 6.29
C TRP A 97 -1.30 9.44 7.52
N ALA A 98 -1.81 9.71 8.72
CA ALA A 98 -1.12 9.40 9.98
C ALA A 98 -0.77 7.91 10.06
N PHE A 99 -1.74 7.02 9.77
CA PHE A 99 -1.50 5.58 9.72
C PHE A 99 -0.42 5.20 8.70
N PHE A 100 -0.44 5.79 7.49
CA PHE A 100 0.59 5.56 6.49
C PHE A 100 1.98 5.98 6.98
N TYR A 101 2.09 7.18 7.57
CA TYR A 101 3.36 7.71 8.09
C TYR A 101 3.92 6.90 9.25
N ASP A 102 3.07 6.47 10.19
CA ASP A 102 3.48 5.64 11.32
C ASP A 102 4.03 4.29 10.84
N ASN A 103 3.34 3.65 9.90
CA ASN A 103 3.81 2.39 9.33
C ASN A 103 5.11 2.56 8.54
N LEU A 104 5.26 3.66 7.80
CA LEU A 104 6.51 3.97 7.09
C LEU A 104 7.67 4.16 8.06
N LYS A 105 7.45 4.90 9.16
CA LYS A 105 8.45 5.13 10.22
C LYS A 105 8.87 3.81 10.87
N GLN A 106 7.91 2.96 11.25
CA GLN A 106 8.20 1.66 11.86
C GLN A 106 8.98 0.73 10.92
N ARG A 107 8.71 0.78 9.61
CA ARG A 107 9.45 0.01 8.61
C ARG A 107 10.88 0.51 8.48
N ARG A 108 11.10 1.83 8.38
CA ARG A 108 12.44 2.42 8.37
C ARG A 108 13.26 2.05 9.61
N GLN A 109 12.66 2.14 10.80
CA GLN A 109 13.33 1.76 12.05
C GLN A 109 13.72 0.28 12.08
N ARG A 110 12.86 -0.61 11.58
CA ARG A 110 13.20 -2.04 11.42
C ARG A 110 14.35 -2.24 10.44
N ASP A 111 14.42 -1.47 9.38
CA ASP A 111 15.48 -1.61 8.37
C ASP A 111 16.83 -1.09 8.87
N GLU A 112 16.82 0.01 9.62
CA GLU A 112 18.00 0.56 10.29
C GLU A 112 18.52 -0.41 11.35
N SER A 113 17.65 -0.96 12.20
CA SER A 113 18.06 -1.99 13.18
C SER A 113 18.54 -3.27 12.50
N VAL A 114 18.00 -3.58 11.31
CA VAL A 114 18.44 -4.70 10.49
C VAL A 114 19.85 -4.48 9.92
N SER A 115 20.18 -3.24 9.56
CA SER A 115 21.52 -2.90 9.10
C SER A 115 22.54 -2.96 10.23
N ASP A 116 22.18 -2.51 11.43
CA ASP A 116 23.08 -2.46 12.59
C ASP A 116 23.50 -3.86 13.07
N TYR A 117 22.59 -4.85 13.05
CA TYR A 117 22.96 -6.24 13.37
C TYR A 117 23.92 -6.87 12.35
N ARG A 118 23.88 -6.43 11.07
CA ARG A 118 24.75 -6.99 10.02
C ARG A 118 26.18 -6.47 10.14
N TYR A 119 26.37 -5.26 10.67
CA TYR A 119 27.68 -4.65 10.89
C TYR A 119 28.32 -5.04 12.22
N THR A 120 27.57 -5.64 13.16
CA THR A 120 28.08 -6.02 14.49
C THR A 120 28.43 -7.50 14.65
N ARG A 121 28.43 -8.32 13.58
CA ARG A 121 29.09 -9.64 13.67
C ARG A 121 30.61 -9.45 13.71
N PRO A 122 31.29 -9.76 14.82
CA PRO A 122 32.74 -9.92 14.77
C PRO A 122 33.01 -11.15 13.91
N TYR A 123 33.98 -11.03 13.01
CA TYR A 123 34.56 -12.16 12.29
C TYR A 123 35.07 -13.18 13.33
N PHE A 124 34.31 -14.24 13.58
CA PHE A 124 34.81 -15.46 14.19
C PHE A 124 34.67 -16.59 13.16
N SER A 125 35.77 -16.82 12.45
CA SER A 125 36.10 -18.03 11.69
C SER A 125 37.57 -18.32 11.91
#